data_AF-D7C9B1-F1
#
_entry.id   AF-D7C9B1-F1
#
_cell.length_a   1.000
_cell.length_b   1.000
_cell.length_c   1.000
_cell.angle_alpha   90.00
_cell.angle_beta   90.00
_cell.angle_gamma   90.00
#
_symmetry.space_group_name_H-M   'P 1'
#
loop_
_entity.id
_entity.type
_entity.pdbx_description
1 polymer ?
#
loop_
_entity_poly.entity_id
_entity_poly.type
_entity_poly.pdbx_seq_one_letter_code
_entity_poly.pdbx_strand_id
1 'polypeptide(L)'
;MSGPSYLDGLNYHDMVELDLGKLGGAVADWKSTVDGLKKLMEDANSGLLKKSEGARWVGLNADVTREFVKKTAKELADLHKEANAVWSVLDDAHSQLTEIQSSIKSIVEQAKEIKLRVTDNWDGTVKFVYPFAAEGTYSKQDRAVQDEYNRYVNAKMARAIQIDGLVKGALAKMHGGDPYDAGHTRYDSLDDVALDRAMALASLGKDVNPKQRAELRKLWDALSPGLRGQLWDADRVKLMDAGVISPKYKWKPSVKGDPGWALREPTAGDRWNLFEAKSKVAWDKLNGLSHGGQALEHYLSNTGTPVDDLDVDSMLRDDKPMYEDVEWAIVDHQDKWAEQARKELEKSGAQTVTVPVETKGKYFGFGDQDWRDAVGTGTFNVSGAMTAKLNEYGKPEYYLDYQVNVWDRYSQNESEPNWTDPPDPDLAKLQEAGLAEDFDMRGSSSVTHYDYRQPGPDGVYDGPGPKV
;
A
#
# COMPACT_ATOMS: atom_id res chain seq x y z
N MET A 1 4.19 -34.62 -24.96
CA MET A 1 3.92 -33.17 -24.83
C MET A 1 3.92 -32.87 -23.35
N SER A 2 5.03 -32.36 -22.84
CA SER A 2 5.16 -31.96 -21.43
C SER A 2 4.33 -30.70 -21.22
N GLY A 3 3.38 -30.74 -20.28
CA GLY A 3 2.55 -29.60 -19.92
C GLY A 3 3.39 -28.43 -19.42
N PRO A 4 2.88 -27.19 -19.50
CA PRO A 4 3.59 -26.02 -19.02
C PRO A 4 3.89 -26.19 -17.52
N SER A 5 5.11 -25.84 -17.12
CA SER A 5 5.53 -25.82 -15.72
C SER A 5 4.61 -24.90 -14.92
N TYR A 6 3.84 -25.48 -14.00
CA TYR A 6 3.00 -24.75 -13.06
C TYR A 6 3.89 -23.81 -12.22
N LEU A 7 3.58 -22.52 -12.25
CA LEU A 7 4.10 -21.58 -11.26
C LEU A 7 3.51 -21.97 -9.89
N ASP A 8 4.33 -21.94 -8.83
CA ASP A 8 4.00 -22.33 -7.44
C ASP A 8 2.92 -21.44 -6.78
N GLY A 9 1.72 -21.33 -7.34
CA GLY A 9 0.66 -20.49 -6.77
C GLY A 9 -0.75 -20.81 -7.28
N LEU A 10 -1.73 -20.52 -6.42
CA LEU A 10 -3.17 -20.68 -6.67
C LEU A 10 -3.62 -19.86 -7.89
N ASN A 11 -4.15 -20.51 -8.93
CA ASN A 11 -4.76 -19.86 -10.09
C ASN A 11 -6.31 -19.87 -10.05
N TYR A 12 -6.97 -19.30 -11.06
CA TYR A 12 -8.43 -19.21 -11.08
C TYR A 12 -9.10 -20.57 -11.17
N HIS A 13 -8.58 -21.46 -12.01
CA HIS A 13 -9.08 -22.82 -12.14
C HIS A 13 -8.99 -23.58 -10.81
N ASP A 14 -7.82 -23.53 -10.16
CA ASP A 14 -7.63 -24.11 -8.83
C ASP A 14 -8.65 -23.56 -7.84
N MET A 15 -8.83 -22.24 -7.77
CA MET A 15 -9.72 -21.60 -6.81
C MET A 15 -11.19 -21.98 -7.01
N VAL A 16 -11.66 -22.10 -8.26
CA VAL A 16 -13.07 -22.44 -8.56
C VAL A 16 -13.37 -23.92 -8.34
N GLU A 17 -12.38 -24.79 -8.60
CA GLU A 17 -12.51 -26.24 -8.46
C GLU A 17 -12.10 -26.76 -7.08
N LEU A 18 -11.45 -25.94 -6.26
CA LEU A 18 -10.99 -26.30 -4.92
C LEU A 18 -12.15 -26.88 -4.09
N ASP A 19 -11.97 -28.12 -3.64
CA ASP A 19 -12.89 -28.77 -2.72
C ASP A 19 -12.63 -28.27 -1.28
N LEU A 20 -13.23 -27.12 -0.96
CA LEU A 20 -13.17 -26.54 0.38
C LEU A 20 -13.85 -27.41 1.44
N GLY A 21 -14.65 -28.41 1.05
CA GLY A 21 -15.21 -29.38 1.98
C GLY A 21 -14.13 -30.22 2.69
N LYS A 22 -13.01 -30.51 2.02
CA LYS A 22 -11.86 -31.18 2.66
C LYS A 22 -11.18 -30.29 3.69
N LEU A 23 -11.02 -29.00 3.39
CA LEU A 23 -10.50 -28.05 4.36
C LEU A 23 -11.44 -27.92 5.56
N GLY A 24 -12.75 -27.83 5.32
CA GLY A 24 -13.76 -27.86 6.40
C GLY A 24 -13.71 -29.13 7.25
N GLY A 25 -13.44 -30.29 6.64
CA GLY A 25 -13.19 -31.54 7.36
C GLY A 25 -11.96 -31.45 8.26
N ALA A 26 -10.83 -30.95 7.75
CA ALA A 26 -9.62 -30.74 8.54
C ALA A 26 -9.83 -29.74 9.68
N VAL A 27 -10.61 -28.67 9.46
CA VAL A 27 -11.01 -27.72 10.51
C VAL A 27 -11.79 -28.42 11.62
N ALA A 28 -12.74 -29.29 11.28
CA ALA A 28 -13.52 -30.06 12.27
C ALA A 28 -12.65 -31.05 13.06
N ASP A 29 -11.68 -31.69 12.42
CA ASP A 29 -10.73 -32.59 13.07
C ASP A 29 -9.81 -31.83 14.05
N TRP A 30 -9.30 -30.67 13.64
CA TRP A 30 -8.54 -29.79 14.53
C TRP A 30 -9.38 -29.27 15.69
N LYS A 31 -10.63 -28.92 15.45
CA LYS A 31 -11.55 -28.54 16.53
C LYS A 31 -11.72 -29.65 17.56
N SER A 32 -11.88 -30.89 17.09
CA SER A 32 -11.96 -32.06 17.96
C SER A 32 -10.67 -32.27 18.78
N THR A 33 -9.51 -32.01 18.17
CA THR A 33 -8.20 -32.06 18.83
C THR A 33 -8.10 -31.00 19.92
N VAL A 34 -8.52 -29.77 19.65
CA VAL A 34 -8.59 -28.67 20.64
C VAL A 34 -9.46 -29.07 21.83
N ASP A 35 -10.67 -29.56 21.58
CA ASP A 35 -11.61 -29.91 22.64
C ASP A 35 -11.09 -31.09 23.50
N GLY A 36 -10.41 -32.06 22.86
CA GLY A 36 -9.74 -33.16 23.57
C GLY A 36 -8.57 -32.70 24.43
N LEU A 37 -7.70 -31.84 23.90
CA LEU A 37 -6.56 -31.28 24.65
C LEU A 37 -7.02 -30.37 25.79
N LYS A 38 -8.10 -29.61 25.58
CA LYS A 38 -8.73 -28.80 26.63
C LYS A 38 -9.14 -29.67 27.81
N LYS A 39 -9.81 -30.79 27.53
CA LYS A 39 -10.22 -31.76 28.56
C LYS A 39 -9.00 -32.34 29.29
N LEU A 40 -7.96 -32.76 28.57
CA LEU A 40 -6.73 -33.28 29.20
C LEU A 40 -6.04 -32.23 30.06
N MET A 41 -5.98 -30.97 29.61
CA MET A 41 -5.46 -29.84 30.38
C MET A 41 -6.27 -29.61 31.66
N GLU A 42 -7.60 -29.62 31.59
CA GLU A 42 -8.49 -29.46 32.74
C GLU A 42 -8.33 -30.62 33.74
N ASP A 43 -8.26 -31.86 33.24
CA ASP A 43 -8.03 -33.07 34.04
C ASP A 43 -6.64 -33.07 34.71
N ALA A 44 -5.59 -32.64 34.01
CA ALA A 44 -4.25 -32.53 34.57
C ALA A 44 -4.16 -31.45 35.65
N ASN A 45 -4.77 -30.28 35.44
CA ASN A 45 -4.77 -29.20 36.42
C ASN A 45 -5.59 -29.56 37.66
N SER A 46 -6.83 -30.02 37.48
CA SER A 46 -7.74 -30.30 38.58
C SER A 46 -7.47 -31.63 39.27
N GLY A 47 -6.96 -32.62 38.53
CA GLY A 47 -6.70 -33.97 38.98
C GLY A 47 -5.27 -34.17 39.46
N LEU A 48 -4.27 -34.00 38.59
CA LEU A 48 -2.88 -34.29 38.94
C LEU A 48 -2.27 -33.16 39.78
N LEU A 49 -2.23 -31.94 39.22
CA LEU A 49 -1.53 -30.81 39.82
C LEU A 49 -2.12 -30.47 41.19
N LYS A 50 -3.41 -30.13 41.24
CA LYS A 50 -4.10 -29.74 42.48
C LYS A 50 -3.99 -30.81 43.57
N LYS A 51 -4.08 -32.10 43.23
CA LYS A 51 -3.95 -33.18 44.23
C LYS A 51 -2.50 -33.37 44.67
N SER A 52 -1.53 -33.26 43.77
CA SER A 52 -0.10 -33.37 44.11
C SER A 52 0.36 -32.24 45.05
N GLU A 53 -0.12 -31.02 44.82
CA GLU A 53 0.14 -29.85 45.66
C GLU A 53 -0.60 -29.94 47.00
N GLY A 54 -1.84 -30.43 47.01
CA GLY A 54 -2.64 -30.58 48.23
C GLY A 54 -2.29 -31.79 49.11
N ALA A 55 -1.51 -32.74 48.59
CA ALA A 55 -1.13 -33.94 49.33
C ALA A 55 -0.11 -33.62 50.44
N ARG A 56 -0.32 -34.19 51.65
CA ARG A 56 0.58 -34.08 52.80
C ARG A 56 1.80 -35.01 52.72
N TRP A 57 2.30 -35.25 51.52
CA TRP A 57 3.47 -36.08 51.25
C TRP A 57 4.73 -35.20 51.14
N VAL A 58 5.82 -35.61 51.78
CA VAL A 58 7.07 -34.83 51.92
C VAL A 58 8.31 -35.68 51.63
N GLY A 59 9.42 -35.01 51.33
CA GLY A 59 10.72 -35.63 51.02
C GLY A 59 11.01 -35.65 49.52
N LEU A 60 12.24 -36.05 49.17
CA LEU A 60 12.80 -35.90 47.81
C LEU A 60 11.90 -36.46 46.69
N ASN A 61 11.26 -37.61 46.91
CA ASN A 61 10.35 -38.20 45.91
C ASN A 61 9.10 -37.34 45.66
N ALA A 62 8.58 -36.68 46.70
CA ALA A 62 7.46 -35.75 46.57
C ALA A 62 7.85 -34.52 45.75
N ASP A 63 9.05 -33.98 45.96
CA ASP A 63 9.54 -32.79 45.26
C ASP A 63 9.72 -33.06 43.77
N VAL A 64 10.38 -34.17 43.41
CA VAL A 64 10.57 -34.58 42.01
C VAL A 64 9.24 -34.86 41.32
N THR A 65 8.32 -35.56 42.00
CA THR A 65 7.01 -35.90 41.42
C THR A 65 6.16 -34.65 41.18
N ARG A 66 6.17 -33.68 42.09
CA ARG A 66 5.42 -32.42 41.92
C ARG A 66 5.93 -31.60 40.74
N GLU A 67 7.24 -31.46 40.60
CA GLU A 67 7.81 -30.74 39.45
C GLU A 67 7.50 -31.45 38.12
N PHE A 68 7.56 -32.78 38.10
CA PHE A 68 7.13 -33.57 36.93
C PHE A 68 5.65 -33.32 36.58
N VAL A 69 4.75 -33.41 37.57
CA VAL A 69 3.31 -33.16 37.38
C VAL A 69 3.04 -31.74 36.90
N LYS A 70 3.71 -30.73 37.49
CA LYS A 70 3.61 -29.34 37.08
C LYS A 70 4.06 -29.13 35.65
N LYS A 71 5.17 -29.76 35.25
CA LYS A 71 5.63 -29.74 33.86
C LYS A 71 4.59 -30.38 32.94
N THR A 72 4.09 -31.58 33.24
CA THR A 72 3.05 -32.24 32.43
C THR A 72 1.79 -31.40 32.27
N ALA A 73 1.30 -30.77 33.35
CA ALA A 73 0.14 -29.90 33.28
C ALA A 73 0.38 -28.67 32.38
N LYS A 74 1.61 -28.11 32.43
CA LYS A 74 2.04 -27.03 31.53
C LYS A 74 2.10 -27.49 30.07
N GLU A 75 2.73 -28.63 29.77
CA GLU A 75 2.81 -29.16 28.40
C GLU A 75 1.42 -29.34 27.78
N LEU A 76 0.46 -29.88 28.53
CA LEU A 76 -0.93 -30.03 28.05
C LEU A 76 -1.61 -28.69 27.80
N ALA A 77 -1.33 -27.67 28.63
CA ALA A 77 -1.87 -26.33 28.43
C ALA A 77 -1.26 -25.66 27.19
N ASP A 78 0.02 -25.86 26.92
CA ASP A 78 0.70 -25.27 25.76
C ASP A 78 0.32 -25.99 24.46
N LEU A 79 0.18 -27.33 24.47
CA LEU A 79 -0.40 -28.11 23.37
C LEU A 79 -1.83 -27.66 23.03
N HIS A 80 -2.69 -27.46 24.04
CA HIS A 80 -4.04 -26.96 23.81
C HIS A 80 -4.04 -25.58 23.14
N LYS A 81 -3.15 -24.66 23.57
CA LYS A 81 -3.04 -23.33 22.96
C LYS A 81 -2.57 -23.39 21.52
N GLU A 82 -1.55 -24.20 21.22
CA GLU A 82 -1.04 -24.34 19.86
C GLU A 82 -2.10 -24.96 18.93
N ALA A 83 -2.75 -26.04 19.36
CA ALA A 83 -3.86 -26.64 18.61
C ALA A 83 -5.00 -25.64 18.38
N ASN A 84 -5.31 -24.80 19.37
CA ASN A 84 -6.34 -23.77 19.23
C ASN A 84 -5.95 -22.72 18.18
N ALA A 85 -4.70 -22.27 18.18
CA ALA A 85 -4.19 -21.33 17.17
C ALA A 85 -4.26 -21.93 15.75
N VAL A 86 -3.85 -23.19 15.58
CA VAL A 86 -3.95 -23.91 14.30
C VAL A 86 -5.40 -24.00 13.84
N TRP A 87 -6.31 -24.40 14.73
CA TRP A 87 -7.73 -24.46 14.43
C TRP A 87 -8.28 -23.09 14.00
N SER A 88 -8.02 -22.02 14.78
CA SER A 88 -8.54 -20.68 14.51
C SER A 88 -8.13 -20.16 13.13
N VAL A 89 -6.85 -20.31 12.77
CA VAL A 89 -6.35 -19.85 11.46
C VAL A 89 -6.94 -20.67 10.31
N LEU A 90 -7.12 -21.98 10.48
CA LEU A 90 -7.73 -22.83 9.45
C LEU A 90 -9.23 -22.56 9.29
N ASP A 91 -9.96 -22.34 10.39
CA ASP A 91 -11.39 -22.03 10.39
C ASP A 91 -11.70 -20.69 9.71
N ASP A 92 -10.90 -19.67 10.02
CA ASP A 92 -10.99 -18.36 9.39
C ASP A 92 -10.63 -18.43 7.90
N ALA A 93 -9.55 -19.14 7.54
CA ALA A 93 -9.19 -19.37 6.15
C ALA A 93 -10.29 -20.09 5.36
N HIS A 94 -10.85 -21.16 5.93
CA HIS A 94 -11.96 -21.90 5.33
C HIS A 94 -13.17 -21.00 5.08
N SER A 95 -13.55 -20.19 6.07
CA SER A 95 -14.67 -19.27 5.98
C SER A 95 -14.45 -18.23 4.86
N GLN A 96 -13.31 -17.55 4.86
CA GLN A 96 -12.99 -16.52 3.87
C GLN A 96 -12.84 -17.09 2.45
N LEU A 97 -12.15 -18.23 2.28
CA LEU A 97 -12.00 -18.87 0.97
C LEU A 97 -13.34 -19.35 0.42
N THR A 98 -14.25 -19.83 1.27
CA THR A 98 -15.60 -20.25 0.87
C THR A 98 -16.42 -19.06 0.35
N GLU A 99 -16.35 -17.92 1.02
CA GLU A 99 -17.00 -16.68 0.58
C GLU A 99 -16.41 -16.18 -0.75
N ILE A 100 -15.09 -16.20 -0.88
CA ILE A 100 -14.39 -15.80 -2.11
C ILE A 100 -14.78 -16.70 -3.27
N GLN A 101 -14.74 -18.02 -3.10
CA GLN A 101 -15.10 -18.98 -4.15
C GLN A 101 -16.54 -18.76 -4.61
N SER A 102 -17.47 -18.64 -3.66
CA SER A 102 -18.89 -18.40 -3.93
C SER A 102 -19.11 -17.08 -4.68
N SER A 103 -18.42 -16.02 -4.26
CA SER A 103 -18.44 -14.73 -4.93
C SER A 103 -17.92 -14.79 -6.37
N ILE A 104 -16.78 -15.46 -6.59
CA ILE A 104 -16.18 -15.62 -7.92
C ILE A 104 -17.16 -16.37 -8.83
N LYS A 105 -17.72 -17.49 -8.36
CA LYS A 105 -18.73 -18.27 -9.10
C LYS A 105 -19.94 -17.40 -9.47
N SER A 106 -20.47 -16.63 -8.53
CA SER A 106 -21.60 -15.72 -8.78
C SER A 106 -21.28 -14.64 -9.82
N ILE A 107 -20.13 -13.97 -9.72
CA ILE A 107 -19.72 -12.94 -10.70
C ILE A 107 -19.54 -13.55 -12.09
N VAL A 108 -18.99 -14.76 -12.18
CA VAL A 108 -18.80 -15.46 -13.46
C VAL A 108 -20.15 -15.86 -14.07
N GLU A 109 -21.13 -16.28 -13.27
CA GLU A 109 -22.49 -16.52 -13.80
C GLU A 109 -23.14 -15.23 -14.31
N GLN A 110 -23.05 -14.12 -13.58
CA GLN A 110 -23.56 -12.81 -14.03
C GLN A 110 -22.89 -12.36 -15.34
N ALA A 111 -21.57 -12.59 -15.48
CA ALA A 111 -20.84 -12.27 -16.70
C ALA A 111 -21.38 -13.05 -17.91
N LYS A 112 -21.79 -14.31 -17.73
CA LYS A 112 -22.35 -15.14 -18.82
C LYS A 112 -23.67 -14.57 -19.34
N GLU A 113 -24.50 -13.99 -18.49
CA GLU A 113 -25.79 -13.38 -18.90
C GLU A 113 -25.59 -12.24 -19.90
N ILE A 114 -24.50 -11.48 -19.74
CA ILE A 114 -24.08 -10.42 -20.65
C ILE A 114 -23.08 -10.88 -21.72
N LYS A 115 -22.96 -12.20 -21.94
CA LYS A 115 -22.10 -12.83 -22.96
C LYS A 115 -20.59 -12.62 -22.77
N LEU A 116 -20.15 -12.27 -21.57
CA LEU A 116 -18.74 -12.30 -21.18
C LEU A 116 -18.34 -13.71 -20.73
N ARG A 117 -17.10 -14.08 -21.05
CA ARG A 117 -16.47 -15.31 -20.56
C ARG A 117 -15.16 -14.98 -19.87
N VAL A 118 -14.95 -15.63 -18.73
CA VAL A 118 -13.68 -15.60 -18.01
C VAL A 118 -12.66 -16.50 -18.72
N THR A 119 -11.42 -16.04 -18.80
CA THR A 119 -10.24 -16.77 -19.26
C THR A 119 -9.18 -16.65 -18.18
N ASP A 120 -8.60 -17.78 -17.78
CA ASP A 120 -7.48 -17.81 -16.85
C ASP A 120 -6.19 -17.41 -17.58
N ASN A 121 -5.42 -16.50 -16.99
CA ASN A 121 -4.10 -16.13 -17.49
C ASN A 121 -2.99 -17.06 -16.96
N TRP A 122 -3.33 -18.00 -16.07
CA TRP A 122 -2.42 -18.96 -15.41
C TRP A 122 -1.32 -18.33 -14.55
N ASP A 123 -1.47 -17.04 -14.22
CA ASP A 123 -0.56 -16.25 -13.40
C ASP A 123 -1.23 -15.76 -12.09
N GLY A 124 -2.38 -16.35 -11.74
CA GLY A 124 -3.21 -15.90 -10.62
C GLY A 124 -4.17 -14.76 -10.96
N THR A 125 -4.25 -14.35 -12.24
CA THR A 125 -5.22 -13.37 -12.74
C THR A 125 -6.12 -13.94 -13.82
N VAL A 126 -7.23 -13.26 -14.08
CA VAL A 126 -8.20 -13.57 -15.12
C VAL A 126 -8.43 -12.39 -16.06
N LYS A 127 -8.94 -12.72 -17.25
CA LYS A 127 -9.47 -11.76 -18.22
C LYS A 127 -10.89 -12.15 -18.64
N PHE A 128 -11.80 -11.19 -18.65
CA PHE A 128 -13.13 -11.31 -19.22
C PHE A 128 -13.12 -10.86 -20.68
N VAL A 129 -13.63 -11.72 -21.56
CA VAL A 129 -13.64 -11.51 -23.02
C VAL A 129 -15.03 -11.77 -23.59
N TYR A 130 -15.36 -11.08 -24.68
CA TYR A 130 -16.51 -11.45 -25.51
C TYR A 130 -16.04 -12.44 -26.58
N PRO A 131 -16.45 -13.71 -26.51
CA PRO A 131 -15.88 -14.78 -27.34
C PRO A 131 -16.19 -14.66 -28.85
N PHE A 132 -17.17 -13.83 -29.24
CA PHE A 132 -17.62 -13.69 -30.63
C PHE A 132 -17.34 -12.31 -31.25
N ALA A 133 -16.59 -11.46 -30.55
CA ALA A 133 -16.19 -10.14 -31.05
C ALA A 133 -14.72 -10.17 -31.46
N ALA A 134 -14.39 -9.56 -32.60
CA ALA A 134 -13.00 -9.38 -33.01
C ALA A 134 -12.28 -8.43 -32.03
N GLU A 135 -11.02 -8.73 -31.71
CA GLU A 135 -10.25 -7.90 -30.80
C GLU A 135 -10.11 -6.48 -31.38
N GLY A 136 -10.51 -5.45 -30.62
CA GLY A 136 -10.52 -4.05 -31.07
C GLY A 136 -11.86 -3.51 -31.59
N THR A 137 -12.90 -4.34 -31.75
CA THR A 137 -14.26 -3.86 -32.13
C THR A 137 -15.14 -3.45 -30.95
N TYR A 138 -14.59 -3.45 -29.72
CA TYR A 138 -15.32 -3.11 -28.50
C TYR A 138 -15.66 -1.63 -28.43
N SER A 139 -16.92 -1.33 -28.12
CA SER A 139 -17.30 0.03 -27.74
C SER A 139 -16.55 0.45 -26.47
N LYS A 140 -16.50 1.75 -26.16
CA LYS A 140 -15.93 2.23 -24.89
C LYS A 140 -16.68 1.65 -23.68
N GLN A 141 -17.98 1.42 -23.82
CA GLN A 141 -18.83 0.85 -22.78
C GLN A 141 -18.48 -0.63 -22.53
N ASP A 142 -18.30 -1.42 -23.59
CA ASP A 142 -17.92 -2.85 -23.47
C ASP A 142 -16.59 -3.02 -22.73
N ARG A 143 -15.61 -2.15 -23.02
CA ARG A 143 -14.31 -2.14 -22.31
C ARG A 143 -14.47 -1.78 -20.84
N ALA A 144 -15.28 -0.77 -20.52
CA ALA A 144 -15.53 -0.40 -19.14
C ALA A 144 -16.16 -1.55 -18.34
N VAL A 145 -17.09 -2.29 -18.95
CA VAL A 145 -17.70 -3.49 -18.36
C VAL A 145 -16.66 -4.60 -18.19
N GLN A 146 -15.85 -4.92 -19.21
CA GLN A 146 -14.77 -5.90 -19.07
C GLN A 146 -13.82 -5.54 -17.92
N ASP A 147 -13.37 -4.29 -17.87
CA ASP A 147 -12.46 -3.81 -16.84
C ASP A 147 -13.08 -3.92 -15.45
N GLU A 148 -14.38 -3.73 -15.31
CA GLU A 148 -15.10 -3.91 -14.05
C GLU A 148 -15.07 -5.37 -13.57
N TYR A 149 -15.46 -6.32 -14.43
CA TYR A 149 -15.43 -7.75 -14.08
C TYR A 149 -14.00 -8.25 -13.83
N ASN A 150 -13.03 -7.80 -14.64
CA ASN A 150 -11.60 -8.05 -14.42
C ASN A 150 -11.19 -7.57 -13.03
N ARG A 151 -11.52 -6.34 -12.64
CA ARG A 151 -11.19 -5.79 -11.33
C ARG A 151 -11.80 -6.63 -10.20
N TYR A 152 -13.08 -6.98 -10.29
CA TYR A 152 -13.77 -7.70 -9.22
C TYR A 152 -13.21 -9.10 -8.98
N VAL A 153 -13.02 -9.90 -10.03
CA VAL A 153 -12.49 -11.26 -9.87
C VAL A 153 -11.00 -11.24 -9.53
N ASN A 154 -10.20 -10.37 -10.13
CA ASN A 154 -8.77 -10.28 -9.80
C ASN A 154 -8.52 -9.80 -8.37
N ALA A 155 -9.34 -8.90 -7.82
CA ALA A 155 -9.25 -8.52 -6.42
C ALA A 155 -9.52 -9.71 -5.49
N LYS A 156 -10.53 -10.53 -5.81
CA LYS A 156 -10.89 -11.74 -5.06
C LYS A 156 -9.81 -12.83 -5.16
N MET A 157 -9.25 -13.06 -6.36
CA MET A 157 -8.11 -13.96 -6.56
C MET A 157 -6.89 -13.51 -5.77
N ALA A 158 -6.55 -12.22 -5.82
CA ALA A 158 -5.44 -11.68 -5.04
C ALA A 158 -5.62 -11.89 -3.53
N ARG A 159 -6.85 -11.76 -3.02
CA ARG A 159 -7.15 -12.06 -1.61
C ARG A 159 -7.00 -13.55 -1.28
N ALA A 160 -7.47 -14.45 -2.15
CA ALA A 160 -7.30 -15.90 -1.94
C ALA A 160 -5.82 -16.30 -1.87
N ILE A 161 -5.01 -15.80 -2.80
CA ILE A 161 -3.54 -16.02 -2.81
C ILE A 161 -2.89 -15.47 -1.53
N GLN A 162 -3.34 -14.30 -1.06
CA GLN A 162 -2.85 -13.73 0.20
C GLN A 162 -3.20 -14.61 1.41
N ILE A 163 -4.43 -15.14 1.48
CA ILE A 163 -4.87 -16.05 2.55
C ILE A 163 -4.00 -17.31 2.56
N ASP A 164 -3.79 -17.95 1.40
CA ASP A 164 -2.93 -19.14 1.29
C ASP A 164 -1.52 -18.90 1.85
N GLY A 165 -0.90 -17.78 1.44
CA GLY A 165 0.42 -17.38 1.94
C GLY A 165 0.44 -17.09 3.44
N LEU A 166 -0.59 -16.43 3.98
CA LEU A 166 -0.71 -16.14 5.42
C LEU A 166 -0.87 -17.43 6.23
N VAL A 167 -1.76 -18.34 5.81
CA VAL A 167 -1.96 -19.65 6.48
C VAL A 167 -0.65 -20.44 6.51
N LYS A 168 0.04 -20.55 5.37
CA LYS A 168 1.33 -21.25 5.28
C LYS A 168 2.37 -20.66 6.25
N GLY A 169 2.48 -19.34 6.29
CA GLY A 169 3.39 -18.64 7.19
C GLY A 169 3.02 -18.81 8.67
N ALA A 170 1.72 -18.75 8.98
CA ALA A 170 1.19 -18.91 10.33
C ALA A 170 1.48 -20.32 10.86
N LEU A 171 1.16 -21.37 10.09
CA LEU A 171 1.40 -22.76 10.49
C LEU A 171 2.89 -23.04 10.72
N ALA A 172 3.78 -22.50 9.88
CA ALA A 172 5.22 -22.63 10.07
C ALA A 172 5.70 -21.95 11.37
N LYS A 173 5.16 -20.76 11.70
CA LYS A 173 5.48 -20.04 12.94
C LYS A 173 4.90 -20.69 14.19
N MET A 174 3.69 -21.23 14.10
CA MET A 174 3.03 -21.95 15.20
C MET A 174 3.79 -23.22 15.56
N HIS A 175 4.24 -23.98 14.56
CA HIS A 175 5.09 -25.15 14.79
C HIS A 175 6.47 -24.75 15.34
N GLY A 176 7.04 -23.61 14.93
CA GLY A 176 8.31 -23.11 15.46
C GLY A 176 9.57 -23.95 15.15
N GLY A 177 9.41 -25.09 14.46
CA GLY A 177 10.51 -25.96 14.00
C GLY A 177 11.03 -26.96 15.03
N ASP A 178 10.51 -27.00 16.25
CA ASP A 178 10.86 -28.01 17.26
C ASP A 178 9.79 -29.12 17.28
N PRO A 179 10.13 -30.39 16.97
CA PRO A 179 9.17 -31.48 17.02
C PRO A 179 8.79 -31.92 18.46
N TYR A 180 9.45 -31.38 19.49
CA TYR A 180 9.30 -31.78 20.89
C TYR A 180 8.93 -30.64 21.84
N ASP A 181 8.80 -29.42 21.36
CA ASP A 181 8.39 -28.26 22.16
C ASP A 181 7.16 -27.60 21.53
N ALA A 182 6.13 -27.38 22.35
CA ALA A 182 4.86 -26.83 21.90
C ALA A 182 4.66 -25.41 22.45
N GLY A 183 3.86 -24.61 21.75
CA GLY A 183 3.39 -23.31 22.25
C GLY A 183 4.23 -22.10 21.83
N HIS A 184 4.74 -22.11 20.60
CA HIS A 184 5.45 -20.99 19.94
C HIS A 184 4.52 -19.80 19.62
N THR A 185 4.50 -19.30 18.38
CA THR A 185 3.68 -18.15 17.99
C THR A 185 2.19 -18.50 18.01
N ARG A 186 1.37 -17.54 18.44
CA ARG A 186 -0.08 -17.72 18.60
C ARG A 186 -0.82 -16.67 17.80
N TYR A 187 -1.89 -17.10 17.15
CA TYR A 187 -2.80 -16.23 16.41
C TYR A 187 -4.22 -16.69 16.70
N ASP A 188 -5.11 -15.74 16.93
CA ASP A 188 -6.53 -16.02 17.17
C ASP A 188 -7.35 -15.86 15.87
N SER A 189 -6.77 -15.25 14.84
CA SER A 189 -7.37 -15.02 13.52
C SER A 189 -6.31 -14.85 12.42
N LEU A 190 -6.70 -14.90 11.14
CA LEU A 190 -5.82 -14.52 10.03
C LEU A 190 -5.45 -13.04 10.05
N ASP A 191 -6.30 -12.21 10.63
CA ASP A 191 -6.06 -10.78 10.80
C ASP A 191 -4.88 -10.51 11.73
N ASP A 192 -4.69 -11.32 12.79
CA ASP A 192 -3.51 -11.26 13.66
C ASP A 192 -2.23 -11.67 12.90
N VAL A 193 -2.34 -12.69 12.04
CA VAL A 193 -1.23 -13.13 11.17
C VAL A 193 -0.86 -12.01 10.20
N ALA A 194 -1.85 -11.38 9.58
CA ALA A 194 -1.67 -10.27 8.66
C ALA A 194 -1.04 -9.06 9.36
N LEU A 195 -1.48 -8.76 10.59
CA LEU A 195 -0.92 -7.69 11.41
C LEU A 195 0.54 -7.94 11.75
N ASP A 196 0.88 -9.13 12.26
CA ASP A 196 2.26 -9.49 12.59
C ASP A 196 3.18 -9.45 11.35
N ARG A 197 2.70 -9.94 10.20
CA ARG A 197 3.45 -9.85 8.94
C ARG A 197 3.62 -8.40 8.49
N ALA A 198 2.58 -7.57 8.61
CA ALA A 198 2.66 -6.16 8.27
C ALA A 198 3.62 -5.41 9.20
N MET A 199 3.62 -5.70 10.51
CA MET A 199 4.59 -5.17 11.48
C MET A 199 6.02 -5.56 11.12
N ALA A 200 6.26 -6.82 10.77
CA ALA A 200 7.58 -7.28 10.36
C ALA A 200 8.08 -6.56 9.10
N LEU A 201 7.23 -6.37 8.09
CA LEU A 201 7.58 -5.62 6.88
C LEU A 201 7.77 -4.13 7.15
N ALA A 202 6.90 -3.54 7.96
CA ALA A 202 7.00 -2.14 8.38
C ALA A 202 8.30 -1.88 9.13
N SER A 203 8.76 -2.82 9.97
CA SER A 203 9.98 -2.68 10.78
C SER A 203 11.25 -2.45 9.96
N LEU A 204 11.23 -2.81 8.66
CA LEU A 204 12.31 -2.57 7.69
C LEU A 204 12.43 -1.10 7.27
N GLY A 205 11.36 -0.30 7.39
CA GLY A 205 11.37 1.12 6.99
C GLY A 205 11.92 1.32 5.58
N LYS A 206 12.99 2.12 5.46
CA LYS A 206 13.66 2.43 4.18
C LYS A 206 14.33 1.22 3.51
N ASP A 207 14.65 0.17 4.27
CA ASP A 207 15.27 -1.05 3.75
C ASP A 207 14.26 -1.98 3.07
N VAL A 208 12.97 -1.63 3.06
CA VAL A 208 11.94 -2.40 2.38
C VAL A 208 12.20 -2.42 0.86
N ASN A 209 12.35 -3.60 0.29
CA ASN A 209 12.50 -3.74 -1.15
C ASN A 209 11.13 -3.60 -1.88
N PRO A 210 11.10 -3.43 -3.22
CA PRO A 210 9.86 -3.22 -3.95
C PRO A 210 8.80 -4.33 -3.78
N LYS A 211 9.22 -5.60 -3.66
CA LYS A 211 8.31 -6.74 -3.46
C LYS A 211 7.70 -6.70 -2.06
N GLN A 212 8.51 -6.47 -1.05
CA GLN A 212 8.09 -6.33 0.35
C GLN A 212 7.17 -5.12 0.54
N ARG A 213 7.45 -3.99 -0.14
CA ARG A 213 6.59 -2.80 -0.14
C ARG A 213 5.22 -3.10 -0.73
N ALA A 214 5.19 -3.79 -1.87
CA ALA A 214 3.93 -4.20 -2.49
C ALA A 214 3.14 -5.16 -1.59
N GLU A 215 3.82 -6.08 -0.89
CA GLU A 215 3.20 -6.97 0.09
C GLU A 215 2.63 -6.18 1.28
N LEU A 216 3.40 -5.26 1.86
CA LEU A 216 2.96 -4.40 2.96
C LEU A 216 1.72 -3.59 2.58
N ARG A 217 1.68 -2.99 1.38
CA ARG A 217 0.50 -2.25 0.90
C ARG A 217 -0.73 -3.14 0.76
N LYS A 218 -0.57 -4.37 0.26
CA LYS A 218 -1.68 -5.33 0.17
C LYS A 218 -2.19 -5.74 1.54
N LEU A 219 -1.30 -5.94 2.51
CA LEU A 219 -1.69 -6.25 3.89
C LEU A 219 -2.40 -5.06 4.53
N TRP A 220 -1.83 -3.86 4.39
CA TRP A 220 -2.43 -2.61 4.85
C TRP A 220 -3.84 -2.44 4.31
N ASP A 221 -4.04 -2.55 2.99
CA ASP A 221 -5.37 -2.42 2.38
C ASP A 221 -6.36 -3.47 2.89
N ALA A 222 -5.90 -4.68 3.23
CA ALA A 222 -6.74 -5.77 3.71
C ALA A 222 -7.08 -5.71 5.21
N LEU A 223 -6.21 -5.11 6.04
CA LEU A 223 -6.45 -4.99 7.48
C LEU A 223 -7.71 -4.16 7.78
N SER A 224 -8.43 -4.54 8.83
CA SER A 224 -9.52 -3.72 9.36
C SER A 224 -9.00 -2.35 9.82
N PRO A 225 -9.83 -1.28 9.80
CA PRO A 225 -9.40 0.04 10.25
C PRO A 225 -8.82 0.05 11.67
N GLY A 226 -9.35 -0.79 12.57
CA GLY A 226 -8.84 -0.91 13.94
C GLY A 226 -7.43 -1.52 14.00
N LEU A 227 -7.16 -2.58 13.23
CA LEU A 227 -5.83 -3.18 13.16
C LEU A 227 -4.83 -2.28 12.44
N ARG A 228 -5.28 -1.51 11.43
CA ARG A 228 -4.46 -0.44 10.86
C ARG A 228 -4.11 0.60 11.91
N GLY A 229 -5.06 0.98 12.78
CA GLY A 229 -4.81 1.89 13.90
C GLY A 229 -3.75 1.36 14.85
N GLN A 230 -3.80 0.07 15.22
CA GLN A 230 -2.77 -0.56 16.04
C GLN A 230 -1.40 -0.59 15.34
N LEU A 231 -1.37 -0.95 14.06
CA LEU A 231 -0.15 -0.96 13.25
C LEU A 231 0.45 0.45 13.16
N TRP A 232 -0.39 1.45 12.91
CA TRP A 232 0.00 2.86 12.83
C TRP A 232 0.57 3.37 14.15
N ASP A 233 -0.12 3.11 15.26
CA ASP A 233 0.33 3.50 16.61
C ASP A 233 1.67 2.83 16.99
N ALA A 234 1.94 1.62 16.51
CA ALA A 234 3.17 0.89 16.82
C ALA A 234 4.42 1.57 16.25
N ASP A 235 4.41 1.93 14.95
CA ASP A 235 5.56 2.60 14.32
C ASP A 235 5.18 3.32 13.01
N ARG A 236 4.38 4.39 13.11
CA ARG A 236 3.95 5.19 11.95
C ARG A 236 5.11 5.69 11.10
N VAL A 237 6.24 6.06 11.72
CA VAL A 237 7.42 6.59 10.99
C VAL A 237 7.99 5.53 10.07
N LYS A 238 8.19 4.30 10.55
CA LYS A 238 8.69 3.23 9.68
C LYS A 238 7.68 2.78 8.64
N LEU A 239 6.38 2.79 8.94
CA LEU A 239 5.33 2.52 7.96
C LEU A 239 5.35 3.52 6.79
N MET A 240 5.56 4.79 7.13
CA MET A 240 5.73 5.86 6.15
C MET A 240 6.99 5.68 5.31
N ASP A 241 8.14 5.43 5.95
CA ASP A 241 9.40 5.14 5.26
C ASP A 241 9.29 3.89 4.37
N ALA A 242 8.49 2.91 4.79
CA ALA A 242 8.21 1.72 4.00
C ALA A 242 7.25 2.01 2.83
N GLY A 243 6.71 3.23 2.72
CA GLY A 243 5.88 3.70 1.62
C GLY A 243 4.45 3.17 1.66
N VAL A 244 3.88 2.92 2.84
CA VAL A 244 2.50 2.42 2.96
C VAL A 244 1.44 3.43 2.48
N ILE A 245 1.73 4.73 2.61
CA ILE A 245 0.86 5.85 2.20
C ILE A 245 1.24 6.49 0.86
N SER A 246 2.14 5.88 0.10
CA SER A 246 2.47 6.43 -1.22
C SER A 246 1.23 6.48 -2.13
N PRO A 247 1.17 7.45 -3.04
CA PRO A 247 -0.04 7.73 -3.82
C PRO A 247 -0.47 6.54 -4.67
N LYS A 248 -1.79 6.31 -4.74
CA LYS A 248 -2.41 5.39 -5.71
C LYS A 248 -2.74 6.12 -7.01
N TYR A 249 -2.73 7.45 -7.01
CA TYR A 249 -2.90 8.29 -8.19
C TYR A 249 -1.92 7.91 -9.29
N LYS A 250 -2.45 7.70 -10.49
CA LYS A 250 -1.68 7.40 -11.69
C LYS A 250 -1.67 8.64 -12.57
N TRP A 251 -0.61 9.43 -12.43
CA TRP A 251 -0.37 10.57 -13.29
C TRP A 251 -0.18 10.14 -14.75
N LYS A 252 -0.59 11.01 -15.67
CA LYS A 252 -0.33 10.89 -17.10
C LYS A 252 0.04 12.27 -17.63
N PRO A 253 1.08 12.40 -18.45
CA PRO A 253 1.44 13.68 -19.05
C PRO A 253 0.32 14.18 -19.96
N SER A 254 0.13 15.50 -19.99
CA SER A 254 -0.92 16.22 -20.72
C SER A 254 -0.67 16.31 -22.25
N VAL A 255 0.41 15.75 -22.78
CA VAL A 255 0.95 16.15 -24.09
C VAL A 255 0.01 15.89 -25.29
N LYS A 256 -0.30 16.99 -25.98
CA LYS A 256 -0.48 17.10 -27.43
C LYS A 256 0.88 17.50 -28.03
N GLY A 257 1.44 16.67 -28.92
CA GLY A 257 2.53 17.06 -29.83
C GLY A 257 3.95 16.92 -29.29
N ASP A 258 4.50 15.71 -29.34
CA ASP A 258 5.95 15.49 -29.41
C ASP A 258 6.43 16.07 -30.77
N PRO A 259 7.36 17.05 -30.82
CA PRO A 259 7.95 17.50 -32.08
C PRO A 259 8.78 16.38 -32.73
N GLY A 260 9.00 15.26 -32.04
CA GLY A 260 9.76 14.11 -32.47
C GLY A 260 11.20 14.26 -32.01
N TRP A 261 11.67 13.31 -31.20
CA TRP A 261 13.08 13.20 -30.84
C TRP A 261 13.88 12.61 -32.00
N ALA A 262 15.05 13.19 -32.29
CA ALA A 262 16.00 12.74 -33.32
C ALA A 262 15.37 12.53 -34.71
N LEU A 263 14.51 13.45 -35.13
CA LEU A 263 13.94 13.47 -36.49
C LEU A 263 14.98 13.76 -37.57
N ARG A 264 16.08 14.42 -37.21
CA ARG A 264 17.15 14.80 -38.13
C ARG A 264 18.52 14.76 -37.47
N GLU A 265 19.56 14.65 -38.29
CA GLU A 265 20.95 14.78 -37.83
C GLU A 265 21.27 16.21 -37.36
N PRO A 266 22.12 16.37 -36.33
CA PRO A 266 22.58 17.68 -35.86
C PRO A 266 23.36 18.47 -36.92
N THR A 267 22.99 19.73 -37.12
CA THR A 267 23.75 20.70 -37.90
C THR A 267 24.81 21.41 -37.05
N ALA A 268 25.71 22.14 -37.69
CA ALA A 268 26.64 23.02 -36.97
C ALA A 268 25.91 24.10 -36.16
N GLY A 269 24.77 24.58 -36.65
CA GLY A 269 23.92 25.54 -35.93
C GLY A 269 23.32 24.95 -34.66
N ASP A 270 22.88 23.68 -34.68
CA ASP A 270 22.35 23.02 -33.48
C ASP A 270 23.44 22.79 -32.43
N ARG A 271 24.68 22.50 -32.86
CA ARG A 271 25.82 22.38 -31.94
C ARG A 271 26.20 23.71 -31.29
N TRP A 272 26.05 24.83 -32.02
CA TRP A 272 26.21 26.16 -31.46
C TRP A 272 25.10 26.49 -30.46
N ASN A 273 23.85 26.22 -30.83
CA ASN A 273 22.69 26.36 -29.95
C ASN A 273 22.81 25.51 -28.66
N LEU A 274 23.34 24.29 -28.77
CA LEU A 274 23.65 23.44 -27.60
C LEU A 274 24.72 24.06 -26.69
N PHE A 275 25.74 24.71 -27.27
CA PHE A 275 26.76 25.43 -26.50
C PHE A 275 26.17 26.64 -25.77
N GLU A 276 25.28 27.40 -26.42
CA GLU A 276 24.54 28.51 -25.81
C GLU A 276 23.66 28.01 -24.65
N ALA A 277 22.90 26.94 -24.86
CA ALA A 277 22.05 26.34 -23.84
C ALA A 277 22.84 25.85 -22.62
N LYS A 278 23.99 25.19 -22.83
CA LYS A 278 24.91 24.80 -21.74
C LYS A 278 25.54 25.99 -21.03
N SER A 279 25.75 27.11 -21.73
CA SER A 279 26.24 28.34 -21.11
C SER A 279 25.16 28.97 -20.24
N LYS A 280 23.88 28.92 -20.66
CA LYS A 280 22.73 29.35 -19.85
C LYS A 280 22.63 28.59 -18.54
N VAL A 281 22.80 27.25 -18.56
CA VAL A 281 22.84 26.43 -17.31
C VAL A 281 23.84 26.99 -16.29
N ALA A 282 25.05 27.32 -16.73
CA ALA A 282 26.07 27.88 -15.84
C ALA A 282 25.68 29.28 -15.32
N TRP A 283 25.06 30.09 -16.17
CA TRP A 283 24.58 31.43 -15.81
C TRP A 283 23.41 31.39 -14.82
N ASP A 284 22.44 30.51 -15.04
CA ASP A 284 21.29 30.29 -14.15
C ASP A 284 21.76 29.91 -12.74
N LYS A 285 22.67 28.92 -12.65
CA LYS A 285 23.30 28.51 -11.38
C LYS A 285 24.02 29.67 -10.67
N LEU A 286 24.68 30.57 -11.41
CA LEU A 286 25.35 31.74 -10.83
C LEU A 286 24.38 32.82 -10.33
N ASN A 287 23.18 32.89 -10.88
CA ASN A 287 22.16 33.89 -10.51
C ASN A 287 21.13 33.34 -9.51
N GLY A 288 21.39 32.18 -8.91
CA GLY A 288 20.51 31.57 -7.92
C GLY A 288 19.33 30.79 -8.50
N LEU A 289 19.28 30.57 -9.82
CA LEU A 289 18.33 29.70 -10.51
C LEU A 289 18.91 28.29 -10.63
N SER A 290 19.19 27.69 -9.47
CA SER A 290 19.93 26.42 -9.42
C SER A 290 19.07 25.24 -9.86
N HIS A 291 17.79 25.23 -9.51
CA HIS A 291 16.86 24.17 -9.87
C HIS A 291 16.53 24.21 -11.38
N GLY A 292 16.24 25.40 -11.91
CA GLY A 292 16.00 25.60 -13.35
C GLY A 292 17.22 25.23 -14.19
N GLY A 293 18.40 25.67 -13.76
CA GLY A 293 19.66 25.29 -14.42
C GLY A 293 19.92 23.78 -14.39
N GLN A 294 19.59 23.08 -13.30
CA GLN A 294 19.71 21.61 -13.22
C GLN A 294 18.73 20.88 -14.13
N ALA A 295 17.47 21.32 -14.19
CA ALA A 295 16.47 20.74 -15.09
C ALA A 295 16.86 20.90 -16.57
N LEU A 296 17.33 22.10 -16.94
CA LEU A 296 17.86 22.36 -18.28
C LEU A 296 19.11 21.52 -18.58
N GLU A 297 20.04 21.39 -17.63
CA GLU A 297 21.22 20.53 -17.79
C GLU A 297 20.84 19.08 -18.07
N HIS A 298 19.85 18.56 -17.35
CA HIS A 298 19.34 17.20 -17.54
C HIS A 298 18.67 17.03 -18.90
N TYR A 299 17.84 17.98 -19.33
CA TYR A 299 17.27 18.01 -20.67
C TYR A 299 18.34 17.94 -21.76
N LEU A 300 19.39 18.75 -21.64
CA LEU A 300 20.53 18.82 -22.56
C LEU A 300 21.49 17.62 -22.46
N SER A 301 21.31 16.75 -21.45
CA SER A 301 22.03 15.48 -21.37
C SER A 301 21.54 14.46 -22.39
N ASN A 302 20.33 14.67 -22.93
CA ASN A 302 19.72 13.83 -23.96
C ASN A 302 19.61 12.35 -23.55
N THR A 303 19.24 12.12 -22.29
CA THR A 303 19.08 10.78 -21.72
C THR A 303 17.61 10.35 -21.64
N GLY A 304 16.68 11.31 -21.58
CA GLY A 304 15.26 11.07 -21.32
C GLY A 304 14.97 10.38 -19.98
N THR A 305 15.98 10.20 -19.13
CA THR A 305 15.83 9.42 -17.89
C THR A 305 14.95 10.19 -16.92
N PRO A 306 13.92 9.55 -16.32
CA PRO A 306 13.07 10.23 -15.36
C PRO A 306 13.84 10.72 -14.13
N VAL A 307 13.40 11.85 -13.59
CA VAL A 307 13.82 12.37 -12.28
C VAL A 307 12.80 11.90 -11.24
N ASP A 308 13.19 10.97 -10.37
CA ASP A 308 12.27 10.27 -9.45
C ASP A 308 12.26 10.84 -8.01
N ASP A 309 13.12 11.82 -7.75
CA ASP A 309 13.42 12.37 -6.44
C ASP A 309 13.34 13.91 -6.42
N LEU A 310 12.31 14.48 -7.05
CA LEU A 310 12.03 15.93 -6.90
C LEU A 310 11.94 16.31 -5.43
N ASP A 311 12.64 17.38 -5.04
CA ASP A 311 12.67 17.90 -3.67
C ASP A 311 11.40 18.72 -3.37
N VAL A 312 10.31 17.99 -3.15
CA VAL A 312 9.00 18.58 -2.83
C VAL A 312 9.01 19.33 -1.49
N ASP A 313 9.87 18.94 -0.54
CA ASP A 313 10.00 19.66 0.73
C ASP A 313 10.52 21.08 0.51
N SER A 314 11.52 21.24 -0.36
CA SER A 314 12.01 22.56 -0.75
C SER A 314 10.98 23.35 -1.56
N MET A 315 10.25 22.71 -2.48
CA MET A 315 9.15 23.36 -3.20
C MET A 315 8.10 23.96 -2.24
N LEU A 316 7.65 23.20 -1.25
CA LEU A 316 6.65 23.65 -0.27
C LEU A 316 7.18 24.76 0.64
N ARG A 317 8.48 24.78 0.92
CA ARG A 317 9.12 25.80 1.76
C ARG A 317 9.35 27.10 0.99
N ASP A 318 9.77 26.99 -0.26
CA ASP A 318 10.25 28.11 -1.05
C ASP A 318 9.10 28.76 -1.86
N ASP A 319 8.06 28.00 -2.22
CA ASP A 319 6.91 28.49 -3.00
C ASP A 319 5.61 28.57 -2.18
N LYS A 320 5.30 29.80 -1.72
CA LYS A 320 4.08 30.08 -0.95
C LYS A 320 2.77 29.72 -1.70
N PRO A 321 2.59 30.04 -2.99
CA PRO A 321 1.38 29.65 -3.73
C PRO A 321 1.12 28.14 -3.73
N MET A 322 2.15 27.32 -3.97
CA MET A 322 2.04 25.86 -3.90
C MET A 322 1.64 25.39 -2.50
N TYR A 323 2.28 25.94 -1.47
CA TYR A 323 1.93 25.61 -0.08
C TYR A 323 0.45 25.91 0.23
N GLU A 324 -0.05 27.09 -0.15
CA GLU A 324 -1.46 27.45 0.03
C GLU A 324 -2.39 26.52 -0.75
N ASP A 325 -2.04 26.14 -1.98
CA ASP A 325 -2.82 25.20 -2.78
C ASP A 325 -2.96 23.82 -2.13
N VAL A 326 -1.91 23.34 -1.44
CA VAL A 326 -1.91 22.11 -0.65
C VAL A 326 -2.78 22.26 0.60
N GLU A 327 -2.65 23.37 1.34
CA GLU A 327 -3.48 23.63 2.52
C GLU A 327 -4.98 23.61 2.16
N TRP A 328 -5.37 24.28 1.07
CA TRP A 328 -6.75 24.26 0.59
C TRP A 328 -7.21 22.86 0.21
N ALA A 329 -6.36 22.08 -0.44
CA ALA A 329 -6.69 20.69 -0.79
C ALA A 329 -6.96 19.84 0.45
N ILE A 330 -6.25 20.06 1.56
CA ILE A 330 -6.49 19.37 2.84
C ILE A 330 -7.78 19.87 3.49
N VAL A 331 -7.98 21.19 3.57
CA VAL A 331 -9.17 21.80 4.19
C VAL A 331 -10.46 21.34 3.50
N ASP A 332 -10.45 21.21 2.19
CA ASP A 332 -11.61 20.74 1.41
C ASP A 332 -12.00 19.27 1.66
N HIS A 333 -11.10 18.47 2.25
CA HIS A 333 -11.29 17.03 2.41
C HIS A 333 -11.27 16.54 3.87
N GLN A 334 -10.61 17.25 4.79
CA GLN A 334 -10.39 16.83 6.17
C GLN A 334 -11.68 16.44 6.90
N ASP A 335 -12.78 17.19 6.72
CA ASP A 335 -14.07 16.91 7.37
C ASP A 335 -14.65 15.56 6.93
N LYS A 336 -14.55 15.25 5.62
CA LYS A 336 -15.04 13.99 5.06
C LYS A 336 -14.19 12.81 5.53
N TRP A 337 -12.88 12.99 5.59
CA TRP A 337 -11.96 11.98 6.08
C TRP A 337 -12.14 11.71 7.57
N ALA A 338 -12.28 12.75 8.39
CA ALA A 338 -12.54 12.63 9.82
C ALA A 338 -13.89 11.94 10.08
N GLU A 339 -14.95 12.30 9.34
CA GLU A 339 -16.24 11.65 9.42
C GLU A 339 -16.19 10.16 9.01
N GLN A 340 -15.40 9.82 7.99
CA GLN A 340 -15.16 8.43 7.61
C GLN A 340 -14.46 7.66 8.75
N ALA A 341 -13.39 8.22 9.31
CA ALA A 341 -12.68 7.61 10.42
C ALA A 341 -13.57 7.46 11.67
N ARG A 342 -14.42 8.45 11.97
CA ARG A 342 -15.41 8.39 13.06
C ARG A 342 -16.38 7.21 12.88
N LYS A 343 -16.94 7.04 11.68
CA LYS A 343 -17.86 5.92 11.40
C LYS A 343 -17.18 4.56 11.57
N GLU A 344 -15.95 4.42 11.11
CA GLU A 344 -15.19 3.18 11.28
C GLU A 344 -14.83 2.92 12.75
N LEU A 345 -14.53 3.97 13.53
CA LEU A 345 -14.29 3.88 14.97
C LEU A 345 -15.54 3.38 15.71
N GLU A 346 -16.70 3.97 15.43
CA GLU A 346 -17.98 3.59 16.02
C GLU A 346 -18.39 2.16 15.64
N LYS A 347 -18.21 1.78 14.38
CA LYS A 347 -18.56 0.44 13.88
C LYS A 347 -17.65 -0.65 14.44
N SER A 348 -16.36 -0.36 14.58
CA SER A 348 -15.37 -1.34 15.06
C SER A 348 -15.38 -1.50 16.58
N GLY A 349 -15.77 -0.47 17.33
CA GLY A 349 -15.60 -0.43 18.77
C GLY A 349 -14.14 -0.41 19.23
N ALA A 350 -13.20 -0.14 18.30
CA ALA A 350 -11.77 -0.07 18.59
C ALA A 350 -11.42 1.23 19.33
N GLN A 351 -10.27 1.25 20.01
CA GLN A 351 -9.74 2.46 20.66
C GLN A 351 -9.14 3.45 19.65
N THR A 352 -8.64 2.95 18.53
CA THR A 352 -8.03 3.71 17.45
C THR A 352 -8.39 3.07 16.11
N VAL A 353 -8.63 3.88 15.09
CA VAL A 353 -8.75 3.42 13.71
C VAL A 353 -7.98 4.33 12.77
N THR A 354 -7.36 3.75 11.75
CA THR A 354 -6.65 4.50 10.71
C THR A 354 -7.23 4.17 9.34
N VAL A 355 -7.53 5.23 8.58
CA VAL A 355 -8.13 5.16 7.24
C VAL A 355 -7.17 5.80 6.23
N PRO A 356 -6.77 5.09 5.16
CA PRO A 356 -5.98 5.69 4.10
C PRO A 356 -6.80 6.75 3.35
N VAL A 357 -6.18 7.88 3.07
CA VAL A 357 -6.81 9.03 2.42
C VAL A 357 -5.95 9.55 1.27
N GLU A 358 -6.60 10.07 0.24
CA GLU A 358 -5.91 10.61 -0.93
C GLU A 358 -6.80 11.63 -1.64
N THR A 359 -6.22 12.74 -2.10
CA THR A 359 -6.88 13.70 -2.98
C THR A 359 -6.71 13.29 -4.44
N LYS A 360 -7.57 13.82 -5.31
CA LYS A 360 -7.32 13.76 -6.75
C LYS A 360 -6.11 14.64 -7.11
N GLY A 361 -5.48 14.34 -8.24
CA GLY A 361 -4.49 15.23 -8.84
C GLY A 361 -5.09 16.59 -9.16
N LYS A 362 -4.43 17.67 -8.73
CA LYS A 362 -4.77 19.06 -8.98
C LYS A 362 -3.59 19.74 -9.68
N TYR A 363 -3.89 20.51 -10.71
CA TYR A 363 -2.87 21.34 -11.36
C TYR A 363 -2.48 22.51 -10.47
N PHE A 364 -1.21 22.86 -10.50
CA PHE A 364 -0.66 24.03 -9.81
C PHE A 364 0.44 24.67 -10.66
N GLY A 365 0.79 25.90 -10.30
CA GLY A 365 1.95 26.59 -10.87
C GLY A 365 2.72 27.27 -9.74
N PHE A 366 4.01 27.49 -9.96
CA PHE A 366 4.89 28.14 -9.00
C PHE A 366 4.82 29.67 -9.12
N GLY A 367 4.93 30.38 -8.00
CA GLY A 367 5.22 31.81 -7.96
C GLY A 367 6.73 32.09 -7.98
N ASP A 368 7.53 31.23 -7.34
CA ASP A 368 8.98 31.27 -7.36
C ASP A 368 9.51 31.07 -8.79
N GLN A 369 10.56 31.81 -9.17
CA GLN A 369 11.09 31.74 -10.53
C GLN A 369 11.96 30.49 -10.75
N ASP A 370 12.77 30.10 -9.76
CA ASP A 370 13.66 28.95 -9.93
C ASP A 370 12.85 27.66 -10.09
N TRP A 371 11.80 27.48 -9.27
CA TRP A 371 10.89 26.35 -9.40
C TRP A 371 10.05 26.38 -10.67
N ARG A 372 9.63 27.57 -11.14
CA ARG A 372 8.99 27.70 -12.47
C ARG A 372 9.93 27.29 -13.60
N ASP A 373 11.20 27.67 -13.55
CA ASP A 373 12.16 27.30 -14.59
C ASP A 373 12.54 25.81 -14.51
N ALA A 374 12.45 25.20 -13.32
CA ALA A 374 12.77 23.79 -13.09
C ALA A 374 11.64 22.84 -13.49
N VAL A 375 10.39 23.19 -13.18
CA VAL A 375 9.22 22.30 -13.27
C VAL A 375 8.11 22.92 -14.14
N GLY A 376 8.03 24.24 -14.24
CA GLY A 376 6.95 24.91 -14.99
C GLY A 376 5.63 24.90 -14.24
N THR A 377 4.66 24.16 -14.76
CA THR A 377 3.42 23.82 -14.02
C THR A 377 3.49 22.37 -13.60
N GLY A 378 2.71 21.96 -12.62
CA GLY A 378 2.72 20.57 -12.20
C GLY A 378 1.34 20.05 -11.87
N THR A 379 1.28 18.74 -11.62
CA THR A 379 0.16 18.11 -10.93
C THR A 379 0.63 17.68 -9.55
N PHE A 380 -0.10 18.06 -8.51
CA PHE A 380 0.13 17.53 -7.18
C PHE A 380 -1.08 16.73 -6.67
N ASN A 381 -0.84 15.83 -5.72
CA ASN A 381 -1.89 15.31 -4.85
C ASN A 381 -1.38 15.16 -3.41
N VAL A 382 -2.32 14.97 -2.49
CA VAL A 382 -2.02 14.64 -1.10
C VAL A 382 -2.43 13.20 -0.85
N SER A 383 -1.52 12.38 -0.32
CA SER A 383 -1.80 11.01 0.12
C SER A 383 -1.39 10.83 1.57
N GLY A 384 -2.15 10.07 2.35
CA GLY A 384 -1.91 9.98 3.78
C GLY A 384 -2.81 9.00 4.50
N ALA A 385 -2.88 9.17 5.82
CA ALA A 385 -3.71 8.38 6.71
C ALA A 385 -4.40 9.29 7.73
N MET A 386 -5.74 9.24 7.76
CA MET A 386 -6.56 9.89 8.77
C MET A 386 -6.79 8.91 9.92
N THR A 387 -6.40 9.30 11.13
CA THR A 387 -6.58 8.48 12.32
C THR A 387 -7.60 9.13 13.24
N ALA A 388 -8.51 8.31 13.78
CA ALA A 388 -9.42 8.68 14.86
C ALA A 388 -9.10 7.84 16.10
N LYS A 389 -8.81 8.49 17.22
CA LYS A 389 -8.38 7.85 18.47
C LYS A 389 -9.20 8.36 19.64
N LEU A 390 -9.73 7.45 20.46
CA LEU A 390 -10.45 7.82 21.67
C LEU A 390 -9.47 8.33 22.73
N ASN A 391 -9.73 9.53 23.24
CA ASN A 391 -9.02 10.08 24.39
C ASN A 391 -9.52 9.49 25.72
N GLU A 392 -8.96 9.96 26.84
CA GLU A 392 -9.28 9.48 28.20
C GLU A 392 -10.77 9.63 28.56
N TYR A 393 -11.50 10.52 27.88
CA TYR A 393 -12.92 10.78 28.08
C TYR A 393 -13.82 10.03 27.08
N GLY A 394 -13.25 9.13 26.26
CA GLY A 394 -13.97 8.42 25.21
C GLY A 394 -14.44 9.31 24.07
N LYS A 395 -13.84 10.50 23.89
CA LYS A 395 -14.11 11.37 22.74
C LYS A 395 -13.06 11.12 21.64
N PRO A 396 -13.46 11.07 20.37
CA PRO A 396 -12.51 10.90 19.27
C PRO A 396 -11.72 12.19 19.03
N GLU A 397 -10.40 12.05 18.99
CA GLU A 397 -9.44 13.02 18.47
C GLU A 397 -8.93 12.54 17.11
N TYR A 398 -8.57 13.48 16.25
CA TYR A 398 -8.25 13.19 14.86
C TYR A 398 -6.92 13.82 14.47
N TYR A 399 -6.15 13.09 13.69
CA TYR A 399 -4.94 13.62 13.08
C TYR A 399 -4.74 13.00 11.69
N LEU A 400 -4.12 13.79 10.82
CA LEU A 400 -3.75 13.43 9.48
C LEU A 400 -2.22 13.39 9.40
N ASP A 401 -1.69 12.25 8.98
CA ASP A 401 -0.31 12.16 8.53
C ASP A 401 -0.31 12.05 7.00
N TYR A 402 0.38 12.94 6.29
CA TYR A 402 0.30 13.02 4.83
C TYR A 402 1.61 13.37 4.14
N GLN A 403 1.69 13.07 2.84
CA GLN A 403 2.72 13.53 1.92
C GLN A 403 2.08 14.28 0.75
N VAL A 404 2.79 15.26 0.22
CA VAL A 404 2.49 15.91 -1.05
C VAL A 404 3.30 15.21 -2.12
N ASN A 405 2.63 14.78 -3.19
CA ASN A 405 3.29 14.13 -4.31
C ASN A 405 3.15 15.02 -5.53
N VAL A 406 4.24 15.22 -6.25
CA VAL A 406 4.32 16.09 -7.43
C VAL A 406 4.73 15.25 -8.63
N TRP A 407 4.10 15.54 -9.76
CA TRP A 407 4.46 15.03 -11.07
C TRP A 407 4.42 16.14 -12.09
N ASP A 408 5.38 16.09 -13.02
CA ASP A 408 5.30 16.86 -14.24
C ASP A 408 6.12 16.21 -15.37
N ARG A 409 6.04 16.76 -16.58
CA ARG A 409 6.95 16.47 -17.68
C ARG A 409 7.65 17.75 -18.10
N TYR A 410 8.97 17.78 -17.93
CA TYR A 410 9.77 18.86 -18.50
C TYR A 410 9.69 18.76 -20.03
N SER A 411 9.04 19.75 -20.64
CA SER A 411 8.90 19.85 -22.09
C SER A 411 8.89 21.31 -22.51
N GLN A 412 9.64 21.63 -23.55
CA GLN A 412 9.85 23.00 -24.03
C GLN A 412 8.90 23.36 -25.19
N ASN A 413 7.76 22.64 -25.29
CA ASN A 413 6.73 22.83 -26.32
C ASN A 413 5.76 23.99 -26.01
N GLU A 414 5.79 24.56 -24.80
CA GLU A 414 4.80 25.54 -24.33
C GLU A 414 5.33 26.96 -24.06
N SER A 415 6.65 27.18 -24.07
CA SER A 415 7.22 28.51 -23.86
C SER A 415 7.36 29.27 -25.18
N GLU A 416 6.58 30.35 -25.36
CA GLU A 416 6.95 31.37 -26.34
C GLU A 416 8.34 31.93 -25.98
N PRO A 417 9.23 32.16 -26.95
CA PRO A 417 10.58 32.66 -26.69
C PRO A 417 10.48 34.03 -26.00
N ASN A 418 10.91 34.11 -24.75
CA ASN A 418 11.09 35.39 -24.09
C ASN A 418 12.36 36.02 -24.67
N TRP A 419 12.21 37.19 -25.27
CA TRP A 419 13.33 37.98 -25.75
C TRP A 419 14.06 38.62 -24.56
N THR A 420 14.90 37.84 -23.88
CA THR A 420 15.97 38.36 -23.03
C THR A 420 17.30 38.24 -23.74
N ASP A 421 18.26 39.09 -23.34
CA ASP A 421 19.63 39.13 -23.85
C ASP A 421 20.54 38.45 -22.81
N PRO A 422 21.27 37.36 -23.12
CA PRO A 422 21.42 36.73 -24.45
C PRO A 422 20.16 35.97 -24.91
N PRO A 423 19.98 35.81 -26.25
CA PRO A 423 18.81 35.15 -26.82
C PRO A 423 18.64 33.73 -26.27
N ASP A 424 17.38 33.37 -25.95
CA ASP A 424 17.07 32.04 -25.47
C ASP A 424 17.42 30.98 -26.54
N PRO A 425 18.08 29.88 -26.14
CA PRO A 425 18.40 28.79 -27.04
C PRO A 425 17.11 28.17 -27.61
N ASP A 426 17.13 27.77 -28.88
CA ASP A 426 16.01 27.11 -29.53
C ASP A 426 15.99 25.63 -29.12
N LEU A 427 15.41 25.34 -27.96
CA LEU A 427 15.41 24.02 -27.34
C LEU A 427 14.66 22.98 -28.19
N ALA A 428 13.60 23.40 -28.91
CA ALA A 428 12.86 22.53 -29.83
C ALA A 428 13.76 21.98 -30.96
N LYS A 429 14.63 22.80 -31.55
CA LYS A 429 15.59 22.34 -32.55
C LYS A 429 16.62 21.35 -32.00
N LEU A 430 17.00 21.50 -30.73
CA LEU A 430 17.91 20.54 -30.09
C LEU A 430 17.23 19.17 -29.97
N GLN A 431 15.95 19.13 -29.63
CA GLN A 431 15.17 17.88 -29.55
C GLN A 431 14.96 17.22 -30.92
N GLU A 432 14.60 17.99 -31.95
CA GLU A 432 14.52 17.48 -33.33
C GLU A 432 15.86 16.89 -33.81
N ALA A 433 16.98 17.49 -33.39
CA ALA A 433 18.32 17.04 -33.72
C ALA A 433 18.80 15.84 -32.85
N GLY A 434 18.00 15.40 -31.87
CA GLY A 434 18.40 14.35 -30.93
C GLY A 434 19.56 14.77 -30.02
N LEU A 435 19.63 16.06 -29.67
CA LEU A 435 20.62 16.65 -28.77
C LEU A 435 20.04 17.03 -27.39
N ALA A 436 18.72 16.94 -27.23
CA ALA A 436 18.03 17.13 -25.97
C ALA A 436 16.76 16.28 -25.95
N GLU A 437 16.30 15.87 -24.77
CA GLU A 437 15.17 14.96 -24.64
C GLU A 437 14.30 15.31 -23.44
N ASP A 438 12.98 15.38 -23.66
CA ASP A 438 11.98 15.54 -22.60
C ASP A 438 12.09 14.42 -21.58
N PHE A 439 11.80 14.72 -20.32
CA PHE A 439 11.83 13.73 -19.25
C PHE A 439 10.67 13.93 -18.28
N ASP A 440 10.19 12.81 -17.73
CA ASP A 440 9.20 12.84 -16.66
C ASP A 440 9.90 13.14 -15.33
N MET A 441 9.23 13.89 -14.47
CA MET A 441 9.71 14.21 -13.15
C MET A 441 8.64 13.93 -12.09
N ARG A 442 9.07 13.40 -10.95
CA ARG A 442 8.20 13.10 -9.82
C ARG A 442 8.95 13.14 -8.49
N GLY A 443 8.20 13.38 -7.43
CA GLY A 443 8.72 13.31 -6.06
C GLY A 443 7.60 13.31 -5.04
N SER A 444 7.97 13.00 -3.80
CA SER A 444 7.08 13.03 -2.64
C SER A 444 7.76 13.79 -1.52
N SER A 445 7.02 14.64 -0.82
CA SER A 445 7.51 15.34 0.37
C SER A 445 7.81 14.36 1.49
N SER A 446 8.55 14.83 2.49
CA SER A 446 8.51 14.26 3.83
C SER A 446 7.08 14.22 4.37
N VAL A 447 6.87 13.36 5.37
CA VAL A 447 5.54 13.24 5.99
C VAL A 447 5.28 14.37 6.96
N THR A 448 4.15 15.03 6.79
CA THR A 448 3.65 16.07 7.68
C THR A 448 2.56 15.51 8.58
N HIS A 449 2.68 15.81 9.87
CA HIS A 449 1.64 15.53 10.87
C HIS A 449 0.76 16.76 11.07
N TYR A 450 -0.56 16.58 11.00
CA TYR A 450 -1.56 17.63 11.14
C TYR A 450 -2.65 17.22 12.13
N ASP A 451 -2.69 17.91 13.27
CA ASP A 451 -3.76 17.75 14.25
C ASP A 451 -5.06 18.37 13.73
N TYR A 452 -6.03 17.55 13.36
CA TYR A 452 -7.32 18.04 12.89
C TYR A 452 -8.18 18.44 14.09
N ARG A 453 -8.44 19.74 14.22
CA ARG A 453 -9.40 20.28 15.19
C ARG A 453 -10.73 20.51 14.49
N GLN A 454 -11.76 19.80 14.95
CA GLN A 454 -13.12 20.08 14.51
C GLN A 454 -13.49 21.54 14.83
N PRO A 455 -14.18 22.24 13.92
CA PRO A 455 -14.68 23.58 14.21
C PRO A 455 -15.59 23.55 15.45
N GLY A 456 -15.49 24.60 16.27
CA GLY A 456 -16.34 24.75 17.45
C GLY A 456 -17.83 24.89 17.09
N PRO A 457 -18.74 24.91 18.09
CA PRO A 457 -20.19 25.03 17.89
C PRO A 457 -20.61 26.25 17.03
N ASP A 458 -19.73 27.24 16.92
CA ASP A 458 -19.96 28.51 16.24
C ASP A 458 -19.60 28.46 14.75
N GLY A 459 -19.14 27.31 14.25
CA GLY A 459 -18.76 27.12 12.84
C GLY A 459 -17.49 27.85 12.42
N VAL A 460 -16.75 28.45 13.37
CA VAL A 460 -15.49 29.14 13.10
C VAL A 460 -14.35 28.14 13.11
N TYR A 461 -13.71 27.99 11.96
CA TYR A 461 -12.36 27.46 11.85
C TYR A 461 -11.40 28.48 12.46
N ASP A 462 -10.81 28.16 13.62
CA ASP A 462 -9.50 28.72 13.95
C ASP A 462 -8.53 28.04 12.97
N GLY A 463 -8.32 28.66 11.81
CA GLY A 463 -7.41 28.15 10.79
C GLY A 463 -6.01 27.89 11.37
N PRO A 464 -5.13 27.18 10.64
CA PRO A 464 -3.76 26.97 11.08
C PRO A 464 -3.09 28.33 11.28
N GLY A 465 -2.91 28.74 12.53
CA GLY A 465 -1.85 29.66 12.87
C GLY A 465 -0.54 28.94 12.57
N PRO A 466 0.34 29.48 11.71
CA PRO A 466 1.62 28.84 11.41
C PRO A 466 2.38 28.60 12.71
N LYS A 467 2.87 27.37 12.90
CA LYS A 467 4.02 27.15 13.79
C LYS A 467 5.24 27.60 12.99
N VAL A 468 5.80 28.74 13.41
CA VAL A 468 7.13 29.22 12.99
C VAL A 468 8.20 28.21 13.38
#